data_AF-A0A2R6NNM5-F1
#
_entry.id   AF-A0A2R6NNM5-F1
#
_cell.length_a   1.000
_cell.length_b   1.000
_cell.length_c   1.000
_cell.angle_alpha   90.00
_cell.angle_beta   90.00
_cell.angle_gamma   90.00
#
_symmetry.space_group_name_H-M   'P 1'
#
loop_
_entity.id
_entity.type
_entity.pdbx_description
1 polymer ?
#
loop_
_entity_poly.entity_id
_entity_poly.type
_entity_poly.pdbx_seq_one_letter_code
_entity_poly.pdbx_strand_id
1 'polypeptide(L)'
;MTLTSQDTATNSSSSIALKPAQPSPPVESSTAASLRSLYPRAAKAFLQRDIALTHSLLSSAFAQISPPAFAGGDELSIHRRKWDILRITLETTIYASPPTSEDPKAFPAPLRANQMQSPPSLVTSFHTRSLQLFTPTMPPTRPSAFFLPHQILVTLILSSLKLGCPEVGRWIIEDWLARRVPDMSEITQEGYTKVLELYCMQILPRLEEWEYAEDFLQYERELEPDLRNRMIETIRARHAEVVADKNIKAALRLQPNVVPPSPASSRSVSPASNSSGSSSSTQTATPLSPRPGVEKGKGKERARGTINGLTSLTSSSIMSSLAASSSTQSLASAETSRTVTPASAARNRSSHRNSKNRTRKEDGSVQNGDARTSHEKSIIALPRSTSSVRPPAVHAPSTLALVRSYIESTFRDASKSKMTAFCLFFVVFPLLSLAFRVRRRRVTVGGGGTADEVRRRLRGVQTGPGVGGGLMRMWAETLRAVSDTVKMAGRGLV
;
A
#
# COMPACT_ATOMS: atom_id res chain seq x y z
N MET A 1 -3.38 56.55 86.42
CA MET A 1 -2.84 55.19 86.34
C MET A 1 -2.74 54.82 84.88
N THR A 2 -1.51 54.58 84.43
CA THR A 2 -1.07 54.49 83.04
C THR A 2 -0.83 53.01 82.74
N LEU A 3 -1.49 52.45 81.71
CA LEU A 3 -1.12 51.15 81.17
C LEU A 3 -1.19 51.17 79.64
N THR A 4 0.01 51.02 79.09
CA THR A 4 0.43 50.78 77.71
C THR A 4 -0.08 49.45 77.16
N SER A 5 -0.60 49.45 75.93
CA SER A 5 -0.84 48.24 75.13
C SER A 5 0.05 48.24 73.88
N GLN A 6 0.73 47.11 73.68
CA GLN A 6 1.75 46.82 72.67
C GLN A 6 1.17 46.66 71.26
N ASP A 7 1.86 47.26 70.29
CA ASP A 7 1.81 46.90 68.87
C ASP A 7 2.50 45.55 68.62
N THR A 8 1.80 44.64 67.93
CA THR A 8 2.39 43.44 67.33
C THR A 8 2.17 43.49 65.82
N ALA A 9 3.26 43.74 65.09
CA ALA A 9 3.32 43.72 63.64
C ALA A 9 3.21 42.27 63.12
N THR A 10 2.18 42.00 62.32
CA THR A 10 1.99 40.76 61.59
C THR A 10 2.69 40.83 60.23
N ASN A 11 3.78 40.07 60.10
CA ASN A 11 4.48 39.80 58.85
C ASN A 11 3.52 39.13 57.83
N SER A 12 3.25 39.83 56.74
CA SER A 12 2.56 39.30 55.56
C SER A 12 3.52 38.40 54.75
N SER A 13 3.39 37.08 54.94
CA SER A 13 4.04 36.06 54.13
C SER A 13 3.39 35.98 52.74
N SER A 14 4.11 36.48 51.74
CA SER A 14 3.79 36.30 50.32
C SER A 14 3.96 34.83 49.92
N SER A 15 2.84 34.10 49.83
CA SER A 15 2.78 32.73 49.31
C SER A 15 2.91 32.75 47.79
N ILE A 16 4.05 32.27 47.30
CA ILE A 16 4.29 32.01 45.87
C ILE A 16 3.42 30.80 45.48
N ALA A 17 2.42 31.04 44.62
CA ALA A 17 1.59 29.99 44.04
C ALA A 17 2.46 29.06 43.17
N LEU A 18 2.75 27.86 43.69
CA LEU A 18 3.39 26.78 42.95
C LEU A 18 2.50 26.40 41.77
N LYS A 19 2.91 26.83 40.57
CA LYS A 19 2.31 26.44 39.30
C LYS A 19 2.30 24.90 39.22
N PRO A 20 1.13 24.26 39.07
CA PRO A 20 1.06 22.80 39.01
C PRO A 20 1.94 22.29 37.89
N ALA A 21 2.78 21.30 38.21
CA ALA A 21 3.70 20.66 37.30
C ALA A 21 2.94 20.20 36.05
N GLN A 22 3.23 20.86 34.93
CA GLN A 22 2.70 20.52 33.62
C GLN A 22 3.16 19.08 33.31
N PRO A 23 2.25 18.16 32.96
CA PRO A 23 2.64 16.78 32.64
C PRO A 23 3.67 16.83 31.51
N SER A 24 4.86 16.30 31.78
CA SER A 24 5.96 16.22 30.82
C SER A 24 5.44 15.56 29.54
N PRO A 25 5.57 16.20 28.36
CA PRO A 25 5.09 15.61 27.12
C PRO A 25 5.77 14.25 26.91
N PRO A 26 5.04 13.25 26.37
CA PRO A 26 5.61 11.94 26.10
C PRO A 26 6.89 12.12 25.28
N VAL A 27 7.98 11.49 25.72
CA VAL A 27 9.28 11.54 25.05
C VAL A 27 9.14 10.81 23.73
N GLU A 28 8.69 11.52 22.69
CA GLU A 28 8.61 10.99 21.35
C GLU A 28 10.00 10.51 20.93
N SER A 29 10.05 9.31 20.32
CA SER A 29 11.31 8.76 19.83
C SER A 29 12.02 9.77 18.93
N SER A 30 13.31 10.04 19.21
CA SER A 30 14.12 11.01 18.46
C SER A 30 14.05 10.82 16.94
N THR A 31 13.84 9.57 16.50
CA THR A 31 13.65 9.19 15.11
C THR A 31 12.37 9.76 14.50
N ALA A 32 11.23 9.70 15.21
CA ALA A 32 9.97 10.22 14.70
C ALA A 32 10.01 11.75 14.53
N ALA A 33 10.66 12.47 15.46
CA ALA A 33 10.87 13.91 15.34
C ALA A 33 11.75 14.28 14.13
N SER A 34 12.86 13.55 13.92
CA SER A 34 13.71 13.67 12.73
C SER A 34 12.89 13.48 11.44
N LEU A 35 12.16 12.38 11.32
CA LEU A 35 11.33 12.08 10.14
C LEU A 35 10.23 13.11 9.90
N ARG A 36 9.63 13.68 10.96
CA ARG A 36 8.66 14.79 10.85
C ARG A 36 9.30 16.05 10.28
N SER A 37 10.52 16.38 10.69
CA SER A 37 11.24 17.57 10.20
C SER A 37 11.72 17.41 8.75
N LEU A 38 12.11 16.20 8.33
CA LEU A 38 12.63 15.93 6.99
C LEU A 38 11.52 15.88 5.92
N TYR A 39 10.32 15.44 6.26
CA TYR A 39 9.24 15.23 5.28
C TYR A 39 8.81 16.52 4.55
N PRO A 40 8.55 17.66 5.22
CA PRO A 40 8.22 18.91 4.54
C PRO A 40 9.31 19.37 3.57
N ARG A 41 10.58 19.15 3.91
CA ARG A 41 11.72 19.47 3.05
C ARG A 41 11.74 18.58 1.81
N ALA A 42 11.51 17.28 1.97
CA ALA A 42 11.44 16.33 0.86
C ALA A 42 10.23 16.62 -0.06
N ALA A 43 9.07 16.91 0.52
CA ALA A 43 7.87 17.29 -0.24
C ALA A 43 8.09 18.60 -1.02
N LYS A 44 8.72 19.61 -0.41
CA LYS A 44 9.07 20.87 -1.10
C LYS A 44 10.04 20.63 -2.25
N ALA A 45 11.11 19.86 -2.03
CA ALA A 45 12.07 19.50 -3.07
C ALA A 45 11.39 18.76 -4.23
N PHE A 46 10.47 17.83 -3.92
CA PHE A 46 9.69 17.11 -4.93
C PHE A 46 8.84 18.05 -5.78
N LEU A 47 8.13 18.99 -5.15
CA LEU A 47 7.31 20.00 -5.84
C LEU A 47 8.16 20.93 -6.72
N GLN A 48 9.37 21.25 -6.28
CA GLN A 48 10.34 22.05 -7.03
C GLN A 48 11.06 21.24 -8.14
N ARG A 49 10.74 19.96 -8.29
CA ARG A 49 11.39 19.03 -9.22
C ARG A 49 12.90 18.86 -8.98
N ASP A 50 13.37 19.11 -7.76
CA ASP A 50 14.74 18.79 -7.35
C ASP A 50 14.82 17.29 -7.01
N ILE A 51 15.02 16.48 -8.05
CA ILE A 51 14.99 15.02 -7.95
C ILE A 51 16.16 14.49 -7.11
N ALA A 52 17.34 15.09 -7.25
CA ALA A 52 18.54 14.66 -6.52
C ALA A 52 18.37 14.87 -5.02
N LEU A 53 17.91 16.06 -4.60
CA LEU A 53 17.64 16.35 -3.19
C LEU A 53 16.50 15.48 -2.65
N THR A 54 15.41 15.33 -3.40
CA THR A 54 14.28 14.49 -2.98
C THR A 54 14.72 13.05 -2.74
N HIS A 55 15.49 12.47 -3.68
CA HIS A 55 16.01 11.11 -3.55
C HIS A 55 17.00 10.97 -2.38
N SER A 56 17.87 11.96 -2.16
CA SER A 56 18.78 11.99 -1.01
C SER A 56 18.01 11.98 0.33
N LEU A 57 16.97 12.82 0.45
CA LEU A 57 16.13 12.87 1.65
C LEU A 57 15.33 11.59 1.86
N LEU A 58 14.78 11.00 0.79
CA LEU A 58 14.12 9.68 0.84
C LEU A 58 15.10 8.60 1.32
N SER A 59 16.31 8.57 0.77
CA SER A 59 17.34 7.60 1.16
C SER A 59 17.68 7.73 2.64
N SER A 60 17.87 8.96 3.13
CA SER A 60 18.11 9.26 4.54
C SER A 60 16.94 8.85 5.43
N ALA A 61 15.70 9.05 4.98
CA ALA A 61 14.51 8.68 5.75
C ALA A 61 14.35 7.15 5.83
N PHE A 62 14.51 6.43 4.73
CA PHE A 62 14.39 4.97 4.72
C PHE A 62 15.53 4.25 5.45
N ALA A 63 16.67 4.90 5.66
CA ALA A 63 17.70 4.40 6.58
C ALA A 63 17.25 4.43 8.05
N GLN A 64 16.32 5.30 8.43
CA GLN A 64 15.78 5.43 9.78
C GLN A 64 14.47 4.64 9.99
N ILE A 65 13.81 4.25 8.90
CA ILE A 65 12.51 3.59 8.92
C ILE A 65 12.70 2.08 8.75
N SER A 66 12.51 1.33 9.84
CA SER A 66 12.48 -0.14 9.81
C SER A 66 11.06 -0.68 9.61
N PRO A 67 10.90 -1.92 9.11
CA PRO A 67 9.64 -2.65 9.21
C PRO A 67 9.16 -2.77 10.66
N PRO A 68 7.84 -2.93 10.90
CA PRO A 68 7.32 -3.12 12.24
C PRO A 68 7.91 -4.38 12.88
N ALA A 69 8.23 -4.30 14.18
CA ALA A 69 8.66 -5.49 14.90
C ALA A 69 7.50 -6.49 15.05
N PHE A 70 6.32 -5.99 15.42
CA PHE A 70 5.12 -6.80 15.69
C PHE A 70 3.92 -6.29 14.89
N ALA A 71 2.89 -7.12 14.76
CA ALA A 71 1.66 -6.75 14.06
C ALA A 71 0.84 -5.64 14.75
N GLY A 72 1.06 -5.38 16.04
CA GLY A 72 0.24 -4.52 16.90
C GLY A 72 0.36 -3.00 16.66
N GLY A 73 0.80 -2.56 15.48
CA GLY A 73 1.06 -1.15 15.18
C GLY A 73 2.27 -0.58 15.94
N ASP A 74 2.88 0.46 15.38
CA ASP A 74 3.94 1.23 16.06
C ASP A 74 3.81 2.73 15.74
N GLU A 75 4.59 3.56 16.44
CA GLU A 75 4.66 5.00 16.24
C GLU A 75 5.12 5.39 14.82
N LEU A 76 5.95 4.54 14.20
CA LEU A 76 6.53 4.78 12.88
C LEU A 76 5.58 4.40 11.74
N SER A 77 4.44 3.80 12.00
CA SER A 77 3.46 3.36 10.99
C SER A 77 3.00 4.51 10.09
N ILE A 78 2.71 5.66 10.68
CA ILE A 78 2.32 6.88 9.96
C ILE A 78 3.49 7.38 9.09
N HIS A 79 4.72 7.31 9.60
CA HIS A 79 5.92 7.72 8.88
C HIS A 79 6.22 6.80 7.71
N ARG A 80 6.22 5.47 7.92
CA ARG A 80 6.33 4.47 6.85
C ARG A 80 5.36 4.75 5.72
N ARG A 81 4.08 4.97 6.05
CA ARG A 81 3.05 5.28 5.07
C ARG A 81 3.35 6.56 4.29
N LYS A 82 3.60 7.68 4.98
CA LYS A 82 3.85 8.97 4.31
C LYS A 82 5.07 8.92 3.38
N TRP A 83 6.18 8.38 3.86
CA TRP A 83 7.41 8.30 3.09
C TRP A 83 7.32 7.33 1.91
N ASP A 84 6.58 6.22 2.05
CA ASP A 84 6.37 5.29 0.94
C ASP A 84 5.46 5.86 -0.15
N ILE A 85 4.41 6.61 0.22
CA ILE A 85 3.58 7.35 -0.75
C ILE A 85 4.45 8.32 -1.55
N LEU A 86 5.30 9.11 -0.87
CA LEU A 86 6.19 10.06 -1.54
C LEU A 86 7.18 9.34 -2.47
N ARG A 87 7.74 8.22 -2.03
CA ARG A 87 8.64 7.37 -2.83
C ARG A 87 7.98 6.87 -4.10
N ILE A 88 6.83 6.20 -3.98
CA ILE A 88 6.08 5.65 -5.12
C ILE A 88 5.71 6.79 -6.08
N THR A 89 5.19 7.91 -5.55
CA THR A 89 4.79 9.06 -6.37
C THR A 89 5.97 9.68 -7.13
N LEU A 90 7.14 9.81 -6.50
CA LEU A 90 8.37 10.26 -7.14
C LEU A 90 8.78 9.31 -8.27
N GLU A 91 8.94 8.02 -7.97
CA GLU A 91 9.39 7.00 -8.92
C GLU A 91 8.43 6.90 -10.11
N THR A 92 7.12 6.89 -9.88
CA THR A 92 6.09 6.89 -10.94
C THR A 92 6.12 8.16 -11.79
N THR A 93 6.30 9.34 -11.18
CA THR A 93 6.31 10.61 -11.91
C THR A 93 7.54 10.73 -12.79
N ILE A 94 8.70 10.34 -12.28
CA ILE A 94 9.94 10.27 -13.05
C ILE A 94 9.85 9.29 -14.20
N TYR A 95 9.24 8.12 -13.97
CA TYR A 95 9.12 7.11 -15.01
C TYR A 95 8.15 7.56 -16.11
N ALA A 96 7.00 8.14 -15.74
CA ALA A 96 6.01 8.64 -16.69
C ALA A 96 6.47 9.90 -17.44
N SER A 97 7.37 10.69 -16.84
CA SER A 97 7.88 11.94 -17.41
C SER A 97 9.34 12.11 -17.02
N PRO A 98 10.27 11.41 -17.70
CA PRO A 98 11.70 11.53 -17.45
C PRO A 98 12.17 12.98 -17.56
N PRO A 99 13.01 13.49 -16.65
CA PRO A 99 13.55 14.82 -16.79
C PRO A 99 14.42 14.89 -18.05
N THR A 100 14.28 15.96 -18.83
CA THR A 100 15.06 16.23 -20.05
C THR A 100 16.49 16.68 -19.75
N SER A 101 17.03 16.39 -18.57
CA SER A 101 18.32 16.90 -18.10
C SER A 101 19.44 16.55 -19.08
N GLU A 102 20.21 17.57 -19.48
CA GLU A 102 21.38 17.41 -20.35
C GLU A 102 22.50 16.60 -19.68
N ASP A 103 22.57 16.59 -18.35
CA ASP A 103 23.52 15.77 -17.61
C ASP A 103 22.87 14.46 -17.08
N PRO A 104 23.06 13.31 -17.74
CA PRO A 104 22.57 12.02 -17.28
C PRO A 104 23.32 11.52 -16.03
N LYS A 105 24.50 12.06 -15.69
CA LYS A 105 25.28 11.64 -14.52
C LYS A 105 24.76 12.24 -13.22
N ALA A 106 24.14 13.42 -13.28
CA ALA A 106 23.49 14.05 -12.13
C ALA A 106 22.25 13.27 -11.63
N PHE A 107 21.69 12.38 -12.46
CA PHE A 107 20.49 11.64 -12.13
C PHE A 107 20.79 10.40 -11.23
N PRO A 108 20.09 10.23 -10.08
CA PRO A 108 20.36 9.13 -9.15
C PRO A 108 20.36 7.75 -9.81
N ALA A 109 21.41 6.96 -9.57
CA ALA A 109 21.60 5.66 -10.21
C ALA A 109 20.41 4.69 -10.03
N PRO A 110 19.76 4.58 -8.85
CA PRO A 110 18.58 3.73 -8.69
C PRO A 110 17.41 4.14 -9.59
N LEU A 111 17.21 5.45 -9.78
CA LEU A 111 16.14 5.97 -10.63
C LEU A 111 16.43 5.74 -12.12
N ARG A 112 17.71 5.80 -12.53
CA ARG A 112 18.13 5.36 -13.87
C ARG A 112 17.84 3.89 -14.10
N ALA A 113 18.18 3.03 -13.14
CA ALA A 113 17.91 1.60 -13.24
C ALA A 113 16.41 1.32 -13.38
N ASN A 114 15.56 2.06 -12.65
CA ASN A 114 14.10 1.95 -12.77
C ASN A 114 13.59 2.34 -14.17
N GLN A 115 14.18 3.34 -14.83
CA GLN A 115 13.80 3.73 -16.20
C GLN A 115 14.09 2.63 -17.24
N MET A 116 15.03 1.73 -16.95
CA MET A 116 15.34 0.57 -17.81
C MET A 116 14.37 -0.60 -17.60
N GLN A 117 13.49 -0.55 -16.60
CA GLN A 117 12.50 -1.59 -16.34
C GLN A 117 11.24 -1.39 -17.18
N SER A 118 10.51 -2.46 -17.46
CA SER A 118 9.16 -2.37 -18.01
C SER A 118 8.20 -1.78 -16.97
N PRO A 119 7.11 -1.08 -17.39
CA PRO A 119 6.17 -0.50 -16.44
C PRO A 119 5.57 -1.54 -15.47
N PRO A 120 5.16 -2.74 -15.92
CA PRO A 120 4.70 -3.80 -15.03
C PRO A 120 5.75 -4.21 -13.99
N SER A 121 7.00 -4.45 -14.42
CA SER A 121 8.10 -4.84 -13.52
C SER A 121 8.36 -3.79 -12.46
N LEU A 122 8.31 -2.51 -12.85
CA LEU A 122 8.52 -1.40 -11.94
C LEU A 122 7.43 -1.35 -10.85
N VAL A 123 6.15 -1.43 -11.24
CA VAL A 123 5.04 -1.43 -10.28
C VAL A 123 5.08 -2.67 -9.37
N THR A 124 5.41 -3.85 -9.90
CA THR A 124 5.62 -5.05 -9.09
C THR A 124 6.76 -4.88 -8.09
N SER A 125 7.83 -4.17 -8.47
CA SER A 125 8.92 -3.83 -7.55
C SER A 125 8.46 -2.89 -6.42
N PHE A 126 7.60 -1.90 -6.72
CA PHE A 126 7.01 -1.01 -5.71
C PHE A 126 6.18 -1.84 -4.72
N HIS A 127 5.29 -2.69 -5.23
CA HIS A 127 4.46 -3.56 -4.40
C HIS A 127 5.32 -4.44 -3.50
N THR A 128 6.33 -5.13 -4.03
CA THR A 128 7.21 -6.02 -3.25
C THR A 128 7.93 -5.27 -2.14
N ARG A 129 8.43 -4.06 -2.44
CA ARG A 129 9.14 -3.21 -1.47
C ARG A 129 8.21 -2.70 -0.38
N SER A 130 6.97 -2.32 -0.73
CA SER A 130 5.96 -1.93 0.25
C SER A 130 5.54 -3.11 1.13
N LEU A 131 5.34 -4.30 0.56
CA LEU A 131 5.04 -5.51 1.36
C LEU A 131 6.13 -5.77 2.40
N GLN A 132 7.41 -5.68 2.01
CA GLN A 132 8.53 -5.83 2.94
C GLN A 132 8.55 -4.75 4.02
N LEU A 133 8.24 -3.50 3.66
CA LEU A 133 8.26 -2.37 4.59
C LEU A 133 7.17 -2.46 5.66
N PHE A 134 6.00 -3.03 5.34
CA PHE A 134 4.87 -3.11 6.26
C PHE A 134 4.68 -4.46 6.94
N THR A 135 5.34 -5.52 6.46
CA THR A 135 5.23 -6.85 7.08
C THR A 135 6.04 -6.91 8.38
N PRO A 136 5.45 -7.36 9.50
CA PRO A 136 6.16 -7.52 10.76
C PRO A 136 7.32 -8.51 10.68
N THR A 137 8.44 -8.18 11.31
CA THR A 137 9.62 -9.06 11.37
C THR A 137 9.51 -10.13 12.45
N MET A 138 8.66 -9.93 13.47
CA MET A 138 8.44 -10.87 14.58
C MET A 138 6.94 -11.19 14.77
N PRO A 139 6.53 -12.47 14.68
CA PRO A 139 7.33 -13.63 14.24
C PRO A 139 7.82 -13.47 12.79
N PRO A 140 8.83 -14.24 12.33
CA PRO A 140 9.27 -14.18 10.94
C PRO A 140 8.13 -14.59 10.02
N THR A 141 7.54 -13.59 9.34
CA THR A 141 6.42 -13.78 8.43
C THR A 141 6.85 -13.51 7.00
N ARG A 142 6.24 -14.24 6.06
CA ARG A 142 6.41 -13.95 4.63
C ARG A 142 5.73 -12.61 4.31
N PRO A 143 6.35 -11.74 3.49
CA PRO A 143 5.72 -10.51 3.02
C PRO A 143 4.30 -10.78 2.51
N SER A 144 3.32 -10.05 3.05
CA SER A 144 1.90 -10.33 2.84
C SER A 144 1.11 -9.05 2.68
N ALA A 145 0.22 -8.99 1.68
CA ALA A 145 -0.65 -7.83 1.45
C ALA A 145 -1.62 -7.57 2.60
N PHE A 146 -1.82 -8.53 3.51
CA PHE A 146 -2.60 -8.35 4.73
C PHE A 146 -2.12 -7.16 5.58
N PHE A 147 -0.81 -6.91 5.63
CA PHE A 147 -0.25 -5.82 6.44
C PHE A 147 -0.17 -4.49 5.69
N LEU A 148 -0.57 -4.46 4.41
CA LEU A 148 -0.40 -3.29 3.56
C LEU A 148 -1.51 -2.26 3.85
N PRO A 149 -1.18 -1.02 4.25
CA PRO A 149 -2.19 0.01 4.44
C PRO A 149 -2.91 0.33 3.13
N HIS A 150 -4.23 0.49 3.18
CA HIS A 150 -5.03 0.75 1.99
C HIS A 150 -4.58 2.01 1.23
N GLN A 151 -4.01 3.02 1.90
CA GLN A 151 -3.49 4.22 1.21
C GLN A 151 -2.28 3.91 0.32
N ILE A 152 -1.43 2.95 0.73
CA ILE A 152 -0.31 2.48 -0.10
C ILE A 152 -0.87 1.69 -1.27
N LEU A 153 -1.84 0.81 -1.02
CA LEU A 153 -2.53 0.05 -2.06
C LEU A 153 -3.14 0.97 -3.13
N VAL A 154 -3.91 1.98 -2.73
CA VAL A 154 -4.46 3.01 -3.62
C VAL A 154 -3.36 3.71 -4.42
N THR A 155 -2.26 4.07 -3.78
CA THR A 155 -1.13 4.74 -4.47
C THR A 155 -0.48 3.82 -5.50
N LEU A 156 -0.33 2.53 -5.21
CA LEU A 156 0.19 1.52 -6.15
C LEU A 156 -0.75 1.33 -7.35
N ILE A 157 -2.06 1.27 -7.12
CA ILE A 157 -3.09 1.13 -8.18
C ILE A 157 -3.11 2.38 -9.07
N LEU A 158 -3.08 3.58 -8.48
CA LEU A 158 -3.00 4.81 -9.25
C LEU A 158 -1.71 4.88 -10.07
N SER A 159 -0.61 4.34 -9.54
CA SER A 159 0.65 4.22 -10.26
C SER A 159 0.53 3.26 -11.44
N SER A 160 -0.12 2.11 -11.28
CA SER A 160 -0.34 1.16 -12.38
C SER A 160 -1.23 1.75 -13.48
N LEU A 161 -2.27 2.50 -13.11
CA LEU A 161 -3.12 3.22 -14.05
C LEU A 161 -2.34 4.30 -14.79
N LYS A 162 -1.53 5.09 -14.08
CA LYS A 162 -0.72 6.16 -14.66
C LYS A 162 0.34 5.63 -15.63
N LEU A 163 0.89 4.44 -15.35
CA LEU A 163 1.88 3.79 -16.20
C LEU A 163 1.27 2.89 -17.30
N GLY A 164 -0.06 2.86 -17.43
CA GLY A 164 -0.72 2.10 -18.49
C GLY A 164 -0.65 0.57 -18.31
N CYS A 165 -0.46 0.09 -17.08
CA CYS A 165 -0.42 -1.35 -16.77
C CYS A 165 -1.53 -1.77 -15.77
N PRO A 166 -2.82 -1.61 -16.14
CA PRO A 166 -3.96 -1.90 -15.25
C PRO A 166 -4.02 -3.36 -14.76
N GLU A 167 -3.48 -4.31 -15.53
CA GLU A 167 -3.40 -5.73 -15.13
C GLU A 167 -2.63 -5.95 -13.84
N VAL A 168 -1.52 -5.24 -13.65
CA VAL A 168 -0.75 -5.31 -12.40
C VAL A 168 -1.56 -4.72 -11.24
N GLY A 169 -2.32 -3.65 -11.51
CA GLY A 169 -3.23 -3.06 -10.52
C GLY A 169 -4.34 -4.02 -10.08
N ARG A 170 -4.96 -4.73 -11.05
CA ARG A 170 -5.92 -5.81 -10.76
C ARG A 170 -5.29 -6.87 -9.86
N TRP A 171 -4.13 -7.40 -10.24
CA TRP A 171 -3.46 -8.44 -9.46
C TRP A 171 -3.14 -7.99 -8.02
N ILE A 172 -2.67 -6.74 -7.84
CA ILE A 172 -2.40 -6.16 -6.51
C ILE A 172 -3.68 -6.07 -5.66
N ILE A 173 -4.79 -5.63 -6.26
CA ILE A 173 -6.09 -5.55 -5.57
C ILE A 173 -6.57 -6.95 -5.18
N GLU A 174 -6.52 -7.91 -6.09
CA GLU A 174 -6.98 -9.27 -5.83
C GLU A 174 -6.14 -9.98 -4.76
N ASP A 175 -4.81 -9.81 -4.76
CA ASP A 175 -3.94 -10.37 -3.70
C ASP A 175 -4.26 -9.75 -2.33
N TRP A 176 -4.56 -8.46 -2.29
CA TRP A 176 -4.99 -7.78 -1.06
C TRP A 176 -6.37 -8.28 -0.59
N LEU A 177 -7.36 -8.32 -1.49
CA LEU A 177 -8.71 -8.82 -1.19
C LEU A 177 -8.69 -10.28 -0.72
N ALA A 178 -7.83 -11.13 -1.30
CA ALA A 178 -7.71 -12.53 -0.92
C ALA A 178 -7.15 -12.75 0.50
N ARG A 179 -6.34 -11.81 1.00
CA ARG A 179 -5.65 -11.91 2.30
C ARG A 179 -6.29 -11.07 3.39
N ARG A 180 -7.15 -10.11 3.03
CA ARG A 180 -7.84 -9.25 3.99
C ARG A 180 -8.68 -10.09 4.95
N VAL A 181 -8.59 -9.77 6.23
CA VAL A 181 -9.55 -10.19 7.25
C VAL A 181 -10.56 -9.06 7.37
N PRO A 182 -11.88 -9.35 7.32
CA PRO A 182 -12.91 -8.36 7.58
C PRO A 182 -12.70 -7.78 8.98
N ASP A 183 -12.12 -6.59 9.05
CA ASP A 183 -12.01 -5.82 10.28
C ASP A 183 -13.11 -4.76 10.26
N MET A 184 -13.88 -4.71 11.34
CA MET A 184 -15.04 -3.81 11.49
C MET A 184 -14.63 -2.37 11.84
N SER A 185 -13.34 -2.04 11.85
CA SER A 185 -12.89 -0.68 12.08
C SER A 185 -13.31 0.25 10.93
N GLU A 186 -13.96 1.38 11.27
CA GLU A 186 -14.47 2.37 10.29
C GLU A 186 -13.38 2.84 9.30
N ILE A 187 -12.13 2.96 9.78
CA ILE A 187 -10.96 3.36 8.98
C ILE A 187 -10.64 2.31 7.90
N THR A 188 -10.81 1.04 8.23
CA THR A 188 -10.57 -0.06 7.29
C THR A 188 -11.72 -0.17 6.29
N GLN A 189 -12.94 0.13 6.71
CA GLN A 189 -14.11 0.14 5.84
C GLN A 189 -14.02 1.23 4.76
N GLU A 190 -13.67 2.48 5.12
CA GLU A 190 -13.47 3.53 4.13
C GLU A 190 -12.37 3.18 3.13
N GLY A 191 -11.27 2.60 3.64
CA GLY A 191 -10.17 2.12 2.81
C GLY A 191 -10.60 1.05 1.82
N TYR A 192 -11.39 0.09 2.29
CA TYR A 192 -11.95 -0.98 1.49
C TYR A 192 -12.88 -0.44 0.40
N THR A 193 -13.81 0.45 0.75
CA THR A 193 -14.70 1.13 -0.20
C THR A 193 -13.92 1.84 -1.30
N LYS A 194 -12.88 2.60 -0.95
CA LYS A 194 -12.03 3.30 -1.93
C LYS A 194 -11.31 2.34 -2.86
N VAL A 195 -10.83 1.20 -2.35
CA VAL A 195 -10.15 0.19 -3.16
C VAL A 195 -11.13 -0.46 -4.14
N LEU A 196 -12.34 -0.81 -3.69
CA LEU A 196 -13.38 -1.35 -4.58
C LEU A 196 -13.84 -0.35 -5.63
N GLU A 197 -13.95 0.93 -5.25
CA GLU A 197 -14.26 2.01 -6.19
C GLU A 197 -13.19 2.09 -7.30
N LEU A 198 -11.90 2.12 -6.94
CA LEU A 198 -10.83 2.10 -7.94
C LEU A 198 -10.86 0.82 -8.79
N TYR A 199 -11.14 -0.32 -8.17
CA TYR A 199 -11.17 -1.60 -8.87
C TYR A 199 -12.26 -1.62 -9.94
N CYS A 200 -13.50 -1.36 -9.54
CA CYS A 200 -14.67 -1.50 -10.40
C CYS A 200 -14.87 -0.30 -11.33
N MET A 201 -14.49 0.91 -10.90
CA MET A 201 -14.74 2.14 -11.67
C MET A 201 -13.57 2.57 -12.56
N GLN A 202 -12.36 2.05 -12.31
CA GLN A 202 -11.16 2.49 -13.04
C GLN A 202 -10.37 1.32 -13.64
N ILE A 203 -10.05 0.28 -12.87
CA ILE A 203 -9.23 -0.84 -13.35
C ILE A 203 -10.00 -1.72 -14.34
N LEU A 204 -11.13 -2.30 -13.93
CA LEU A 204 -11.89 -3.22 -14.78
C LEU A 204 -12.39 -2.57 -16.09
N PRO A 205 -12.90 -1.32 -16.09
CA PRO A 205 -13.21 -0.60 -17.32
C PRO A 205 -12.03 -0.43 -18.28
N ARG A 206 -10.81 -0.23 -17.75
CA ARG A 206 -9.58 -0.12 -18.56
C ARG A 206 -9.15 -1.46 -19.16
N LEU A 207 -9.58 -2.57 -18.56
CA LEU A 207 -9.39 -3.93 -19.06
C LEU A 207 -10.56 -4.39 -19.95
N GLU A 208 -11.55 -3.53 -20.18
CA GLU A 208 -12.81 -3.86 -20.87
C GLU A 208 -13.63 -4.99 -20.20
N GLU A 209 -13.40 -5.26 -18.92
CA GLU A 209 -14.09 -6.30 -18.14
C GLU A 209 -15.31 -5.76 -17.39
N TRP A 210 -16.23 -5.11 -18.13
CA TRP A 210 -17.40 -4.43 -17.56
C TRP A 210 -18.37 -5.40 -16.86
N GLU A 211 -18.67 -6.52 -17.51
CA GLU A 211 -19.58 -7.56 -16.98
C GLU A 211 -19.03 -8.16 -15.69
N TYR A 212 -17.72 -8.41 -15.65
CA TYR A 212 -17.05 -8.91 -14.45
C TYR A 212 -17.15 -7.92 -13.28
N ALA A 213 -17.07 -6.61 -13.55
CA ALA A 213 -17.23 -5.59 -12.51
C ALA A 213 -18.66 -5.59 -11.92
N GLU A 214 -19.68 -5.73 -12.77
CA GLU A 214 -21.07 -5.84 -12.33
C GLU A 214 -21.29 -7.11 -11.50
N ASP A 215 -20.85 -8.26 -12.00
CA ASP A 215 -20.96 -9.55 -11.30
C ASP A 215 -20.23 -9.52 -9.96
N PHE A 216 -19.01 -8.97 -9.94
CA PHE A 216 -18.23 -8.83 -8.71
C PHE A 216 -19.02 -8.03 -7.67
N LEU A 217 -19.57 -6.87 -8.04
CA LEU A 217 -20.37 -6.05 -7.12
C LEU A 217 -21.64 -6.78 -6.68
N GLN A 218 -22.33 -7.50 -7.55
CA GLN A 218 -23.54 -8.28 -7.17
C GLN A 218 -23.27 -9.31 -6.07
N TYR A 219 -22.08 -9.93 -6.08
CA TYR A 219 -21.68 -10.90 -5.06
C TYR A 219 -21.00 -10.28 -3.83
N GLU A 220 -20.67 -8.99 -3.88
CA GLU A 220 -20.03 -8.27 -2.78
C GLU A 220 -21.02 -8.01 -1.64
N ARG A 221 -20.65 -8.40 -0.43
CA ARG A 221 -21.51 -8.36 0.76
C ARG A 221 -21.04 -7.37 1.81
N GLU A 222 -19.78 -6.98 1.79
CA GLU A 222 -19.22 -6.08 2.81
C GLU A 222 -19.49 -4.61 2.50
N LEU A 223 -19.77 -4.28 1.24
CA LEU A 223 -20.10 -2.92 0.81
C LEU A 223 -21.55 -2.56 1.18
N GLU A 224 -21.78 -1.31 1.57
CA GLU A 224 -23.12 -0.77 1.80
C GLU A 224 -24.00 -0.97 0.55
N PRO A 225 -25.24 -1.49 0.70
CA PRO A 225 -26.08 -1.85 -0.44
C PRO A 225 -26.40 -0.67 -1.36
N ASP A 226 -26.62 0.52 -0.79
CA ASP A 226 -26.93 1.73 -1.55
C ASP A 226 -25.73 2.20 -2.37
N LEU A 227 -24.54 2.15 -1.77
CA LEU A 227 -23.30 2.48 -2.46
C LEU A 227 -22.99 1.46 -3.56
N ARG A 228 -23.17 0.17 -3.29
CA ARG A 228 -23.02 -0.90 -4.28
C ARG A 228 -23.95 -0.70 -5.48
N ASN A 229 -25.23 -0.43 -5.24
CA ASN A 229 -26.21 -0.20 -6.31
C ASN A 229 -25.84 1.03 -7.15
N ARG A 230 -25.43 2.12 -6.50
CA ARG A 230 -24.93 3.33 -7.18
C ARG A 230 -23.71 3.04 -8.05
N MET A 231 -22.77 2.22 -7.57
CA MET A 231 -21.60 1.83 -8.36
C MET A 231 -22.01 1.01 -9.59
N ILE A 232 -22.92 0.04 -9.45
CA ILE A 232 -23.46 -0.75 -10.57
C ILE A 232 -24.12 0.15 -11.62
N GLU A 233 -24.98 1.09 -11.20
CA GLU A 233 -25.61 2.06 -12.10
C GLU A 233 -24.57 2.92 -12.84
N THR A 234 -23.54 3.37 -12.12
CA THR A 234 -22.47 4.19 -12.71
C THR A 234 -21.64 3.39 -13.73
N ILE A 235 -21.38 2.10 -13.47
CA ILE A 235 -20.68 1.21 -14.40
C ILE A 235 -21.51 1.02 -15.67
N ARG A 236 -22.81 0.74 -15.54
CA ARG A 236 -23.73 0.59 -16.68
C ARG A 236 -23.81 1.84 -17.54
N ALA A 237 -23.94 3.01 -16.90
CA ALA A 237 -23.99 4.28 -17.60
C ALA A 237 -22.71 4.54 -18.41
N ARG A 238 -21.53 4.31 -17.80
CA ARG A 238 -20.23 4.46 -18.49
C ARG A 238 -20.03 3.42 -19.59
N HIS A 239 -20.47 2.18 -19.39
CA HIS A 239 -20.38 1.14 -20.39
C HIS A 239 -21.23 1.51 -21.62
N ALA A 240 -22.46 1.97 -21.40
CA ALA A 240 -23.35 2.44 -22.48
C ALA A 240 -22.74 3.61 -23.26
N GLU A 241 -22.13 4.58 -22.57
CA GLU A 241 -21.41 5.71 -23.19
C GLU A 241 -20.26 5.23 -24.08
N VAL A 242 -19.40 4.33 -23.58
CA VAL A 242 -18.27 3.79 -24.35
C VAL A 242 -18.74 2.98 -25.57
N VAL A 243 -19.83 2.21 -25.45
CA VAL A 243 -20.42 1.46 -26.57
C VAL A 243 -21.00 2.41 -27.62
N ALA A 244 -21.72 3.47 -27.20
CA ALA A 244 -22.24 4.48 -28.11
C ALA A 244 -21.11 5.17 -28.88
N ASP A 245 -20.03 5.56 -28.20
CA ASP A 245 -18.84 6.17 -28.81
C ASP A 245 -18.15 5.23 -29.81
N LYS A 246 -18.01 3.94 -29.47
CA LYS A 246 -17.46 2.92 -30.38
C LYS A 246 -18.34 2.79 -31.63
N ASN A 247 -19.67 2.81 -31.48
CA ASN A 247 -20.61 2.74 -32.59
C ASN A 247 -20.55 3.98 -33.50
N ILE A 248 -20.45 5.18 -32.93
CA ILE A 248 -20.30 6.43 -33.71
C ILE A 248 -18.97 6.41 -34.49
N LYS A 249 -17.87 6.02 -33.85
CA LYS A 249 -16.56 5.91 -34.52
C LYS A 249 -16.56 4.84 -35.61
N ALA A 250 -17.26 3.72 -35.41
CA ALA A 250 -17.42 2.70 -36.43
C ALA A 250 -18.24 3.20 -37.64
N ALA A 251 -19.34 3.92 -37.39
CA ALA A 251 -20.15 4.52 -38.45
C ALA A 251 -19.39 5.56 -39.27
N LEU A 252 -18.56 6.39 -38.62
CA LEU A 252 -17.70 7.37 -39.31
C LEU A 252 -16.62 6.70 -40.19
N ARG A 253 -16.12 5.52 -39.81
CA ARG A 253 -15.16 4.76 -40.64
C ARG A 253 -15.80 4.13 -41.89
N LEU A 254 -17.11 3.91 -41.87
CA LEU A 254 -17.85 3.32 -42.99
C LEU A 254 -18.35 4.37 -43.98
N GLN A 255 -18.18 5.67 -43.72
CA GLN A 255 -18.42 6.65 -44.77
C GLN A 255 -17.37 6.41 -45.86
N PRO A 256 -17.80 6.02 -47.09
CA PRO A 256 -16.89 5.86 -48.20
C PRO A 256 -16.14 7.17 -48.35
N ASN A 257 -14.82 7.09 -48.43
CA ASN A 257 -13.96 8.23 -48.72
C ASN A 257 -14.36 8.73 -50.12
N VAL A 258 -15.41 9.55 -50.19
CA VAL A 258 -15.79 10.30 -51.38
C VAL A 258 -14.66 11.29 -51.54
N VAL A 259 -13.61 10.84 -52.25
CA VAL A 259 -12.52 11.69 -52.71
C VAL A 259 -13.20 12.90 -53.34
N PRO A 260 -13.11 14.10 -52.74
CA PRO A 260 -13.73 15.27 -53.33
C PRO A 260 -13.15 15.39 -54.74
N PRO A 261 -13.99 15.54 -55.78
CA PRO A 261 -13.49 15.72 -57.14
C PRO A 261 -12.53 16.90 -57.12
N SER A 262 -11.26 16.63 -57.42
CA SER A 262 -10.23 17.66 -57.48
C SER A 262 -10.72 18.78 -58.40
N PRO A 263 -10.70 20.06 -57.97
CA PRO A 263 -11.02 21.15 -58.86
C PRO A 263 -10.04 21.10 -60.04
N ALA A 264 -10.59 20.97 -61.24
CA ALA A 264 -9.86 20.86 -62.48
C ALA A 264 -8.87 22.03 -62.63
N SER A 265 -7.59 21.76 -62.39
CA SER A 265 -6.50 22.60 -62.87
C SER A 265 -6.24 22.22 -64.32
N SER A 266 -6.64 23.13 -65.20
CA SER A 266 -6.50 23.06 -66.65
C SER A 266 -5.03 23.10 -67.07
N ARG A 267 -4.40 21.94 -67.27
CA ARG A 267 -3.16 21.83 -68.07
C ARG A 267 -3.14 20.60 -68.98
N SER A 268 -3.35 20.89 -70.27
CA SER A 268 -2.70 20.35 -71.47
C SER A 268 -2.24 18.88 -71.52
N VAL A 269 -3.09 18.08 -72.18
CA VAL A 269 -2.81 17.09 -73.24
C VAL A 269 -1.39 16.50 -73.35
N SER A 270 -1.27 15.20 -73.10
CA SER A 270 -0.45 14.25 -73.90
C SER A 270 -0.91 12.79 -73.63
N PRO A 271 -0.98 11.90 -74.64
CA PRO A 271 -1.52 10.55 -74.52
C PRO A 271 -0.45 9.44 -74.52
N ALA A 272 -0.66 8.38 -73.74
CA ALA A 272 -0.27 6.96 -73.99
C ALA A 272 -0.64 6.14 -72.73
N SER A 273 -1.70 5.32 -72.73
CA SER A 273 -1.74 3.90 -73.13
C SER A 273 -1.33 2.91 -72.03
N ASN A 274 -2.34 2.13 -71.61
CA ASN A 274 -2.34 0.71 -71.23
C ASN A 274 -1.50 0.25 -70.02
N SER A 275 -2.16 -0.32 -69.01
CA SER A 275 -2.38 -1.79 -68.95
C SER A 275 -2.85 -2.26 -67.56
N SER A 276 -3.74 -3.25 -67.62
CA SER A 276 -4.21 -4.10 -66.53
C SER A 276 -3.08 -4.89 -65.86
N GLY A 277 -3.21 -5.16 -64.55
CA GLY A 277 -2.30 -6.05 -63.86
C GLY A 277 -2.76 -6.39 -62.44
N SER A 278 -3.67 -7.37 -62.33
CA SER A 278 -3.91 -8.12 -61.10
C SER A 278 -2.61 -8.79 -60.63
N SER A 279 -2.26 -8.67 -59.35
CA SER A 279 -1.33 -9.61 -58.71
C SER A 279 -1.52 -9.67 -57.19
N SER A 280 -2.08 -10.80 -56.78
CA SER A 280 -1.96 -11.40 -55.45
C SER A 280 -0.48 -11.60 -55.12
N SER A 281 -0.03 -11.16 -53.94
CA SER A 281 1.31 -11.50 -53.42
C SER A 281 1.28 -11.70 -51.92
N THR A 282 1.20 -12.99 -51.55
CA THR A 282 1.58 -13.55 -50.26
C THR A 282 3.10 -13.54 -50.13
N GLN A 283 3.68 -12.70 -49.27
CA GLN A 283 5.05 -12.93 -48.76
C GLN A 283 5.16 -12.58 -47.27
N THR A 284 5.28 -13.65 -46.49
CA THR A 284 5.77 -13.70 -45.12
C THR A 284 7.28 -13.44 -45.14
N ALA A 285 7.74 -12.32 -44.57
CA ALA A 285 9.17 -12.07 -44.35
C ALA A 285 9.48 -12.18 -42.85
N THR A 286 10.15 -13.27 -42.48
CA THR A 286 10.81 -13.49 -41.18
C THR A 286 12.20 -12.85 -41.19
N PRO A 287 12.57 -12.02 -40.21
CA PRO A 287 13.96 -11.59 -40.06
C PRO A 287 14.81 -12.71 -39.44
N LEU A 288 15.85 -13.11 -40.18
CA LEU A 288 16.88 -14.06 -39.77
C LEU A 288 17.76 -13.50 -38.65
N SER A 289 18.02 -14.36 -37.67
CA SER A 289 18.98 -14.20 -36.57
C SER A 289 20.44 -14.22 -37.08
N PRO A 290 21.31 -13.30 -36.66
CA PRO A 290 22.75 -13.37 -36.96
C PRO A 290 23.47 -14.38 -36.05
N ARG A 291 24.07 -15.40 -36.65
CA ARG A 291 25.03 -16.31 -36.00
C ARG A 291 26.46 -15.73 -36.10
N PRO A 292 27.28 -15.85 -35.04
CA PRO A 292 28.61 -15.24 -34.96
C PRO A 292 29.65 -15.99 -35.80
N GLY A 293 30.47 -15.20 -36.49
CA GLY A 293 31.58 -15.64 -37.32
C GLY A 293 32.76 -16.18 -36.51
N VAL A 294 33.27 -17.30 -37.00
CA VAL A 294 34.47 -18.01 -36.57
C VAL A 294 35.67 -17.35 -37.23
N GLU A 295 36.48 -16.61 -36.48
CA GLU A 295 37.82 -16.24 -36.93
C GLU A 295 38.86 -17.27 -36.47
N LYS A 296 39.61 -17.70 -37.47
CA LYS A 296 40.54 -18.84 -37.47
C LYS A 296 41.96 -18.27 -37.38
N GLY A 297 42.43 -17.98 -36.16
CA GLY A 297 43.80 -17.55 -35.89
C GLY A 297 44.67 -18.72 -35.41
N LYS A 298 45.65 -19.12 -36.23
CA LYS A 298 46.67 -20.14 -35.96
C LYS A 298 47.83 -19.55 -35.12
N GLY A 299 48.31 -20.29 -34.12
CA GLY A 299 49.60 -20.08 -33.44
C GLY A 299 49.56 -20.70 -32.03
N LYS A 300 49.84 -21.99 -31.85
CA LYS A 300 51.15 -22.69 -31.72
C LYS A 300 51.78 -22.51 -30.31
N GLU A 301 51.79 -23.64 -29.58
CA GLU A 301 52.61 -23.98 -28.40
C GLU A 301 52.28 -23.24 -27.08
N ARG A 302 52.24 -23.83 -25.88
CA ARG A 302 52.79 -25.08 -25.34
C ARG A 302 52.11 -25.41 -23.98
N ALA A 303 52.01 -26.71 -23.71
CA ALA A 303 52.13 -27.35 -22.39
C ALA A 303 50.99 -27.31 -21.33
N ARG A 304 50.47 -28.53 -21.13
CA ARG A 304 50.27 -29.26 -19.85
C ARG A 304 49.04 -28.99 -18.96
N GLY A 305 48.16 -30.00 -19.00
CA GLY A 305 47.49 -30.61 -17.85
C GLY A 305 46.15 -29.96 -17.45
N THR A 306 45.11 -30.65 -16.99
CA THR A 306 44.87 -32.07 -16.70
C THR A 306 43.33 -32.19 -16.57
N ILE A 307 42.78 -33.11 -17.35
CA ILE A 307 41.54 -33.92 -17.24
C ILE A 307 40.62 -33.80 -15.99
N ASN A 308 39.32 -33.97 -16.30
CA ASN A 308 38.14 -34.33 -15.47
C ASN A 308 37.31 -33.15 -14.93
N GLY A 309 35.98 -33.13 -14.98
CA GLY A 309 34.98 -34.16 -15.26
C GLY A 309 33.66 -33.73 -14.59
N LEU A 310 32.54 -34.01 -15.26
CA LEU A 310 31.15 -33.62 -14.99
C LEU A 310 30.63 -33.82 -13.55
N THR A 311 29.73 -32.92 -13.09
CA THR A 311 28.32 -33.17 -12.61
C THR A 311 27.85 -32.35 -11.39
N SER A 312 26.55 -31.99 -11.45
CA SER A 312 25.52 -31.93 -10.39
C SER A 312 25.51 -30.84 -9.28
N LEU A 313 24.40 -30.08 -9.32
CA LEU A 313 23.47 -29.69 -8.23
C LEU A 313 23.88 -29.96 -6.76
N THR A 314 23.86 -28.91 -5.92
CA THR A 314 22.97 -28.67 -4.74
C THR A 314 23.61 -27.80 -3.64
N SER A 315 22.81 -26.83 -3.15
CA SER A 315 22.62 -26.40 -1.75
C SER A 315 23.71 -25.71 -0.89
N SER A 316 23.18 -24.84 -0.01
CA SER A 316 23.65 -24.36 1.31
C SER A 316 24.70 -23.24 1.45
N SER A 317 24.18 -22.04 1.76
CA SER A 317 24.26 -21.32 3.05
C SER A 317 25.61 -21.06 3.77
N ILE A 318 25.70 -19.83 4.33
CA ILE A 318 26.37 -19.36 5.57
C ILE A 318 27.67 -18.52 5.43
N MET A 319 27.47 -17.24 5.77
CA MET A 319 28.26 -16.28 6.58
C MET A 319 29.77 -15.97 6.35
N SER A 320 30.01 -14.66 6.54
CA SER A 320 31.19 -14.00 7.12
C SER A 320 32.33 -13.58 6.20
N SER A 321 32.52 -12.27 6.04
CA SER A 321 33.55 -11.54 6.80
C SER A 321 33.61 -10.05 6.45
N LEU A 322 33.72 -9.24 7.50
CA LEU A 322 34.25 -7.88 7.47
C LEU A 322 35.77 -7.93 7.24
N ALA A 323 36.34 -6.93 6.55
CA ALA A 323 37.46 -6.13 7.07
C ALA A 323 37.99 -5.08 6.05
N ALA A 324 38.31 -3.92 6.62
CA ALA A 324 39.41 -3.00 6.31
C ALA A 324 39.34 -2.03 5.10
N SER A 325 38.94 -0.80 5.44
CA SER A 325 39.67 0.47 5.27
C SER A 325 40.88 0.54 4.33
N SER A 326 40.87 1.58 3.47
CA SER A 326 42.04 2.44 3.26
C SER A 326 41.61 3.85 2.88
N SER A 327 42.24 4.80 3.55
CA SER A 327 42.12 6.24 3.43
C SER A 327 42.98 6.78 2.29
N THR A 328 42.60 7.92 1.71
CA THR A 328 43.57 8.84 1.13
C THR A 328 43.01 10.26 1.19
N GLN A 329 43.77 11.12 1.86
CA GLN A 329 43.60 12.56 1.96
C GLN A 329 44.10 13.22 0.67
N SER A 330 43.52 14.36 0.30
CA SER A 330 44.23 15.42 -0.42
C SER A 330 43.58 16.78 -0.15
N LEU A 331 44.45 17.72 0.21
CA LEU A 331 44.25 19.11 0.62
C LEU A 331 44.33 20.06 -0.60
N ALA A 332 44.04 21.35 -0.32
CA ALA A 332 44.31 22.58 -1.09
C ALA A 332 43.30 22.92 -2.20
N SER A 333 42.85 24.17 -2.44
CA SER A 333 43.07 25.52 -1.89
C SER A 333 41.98 26.42 -2.51
N ALA A 334 41.32 27.31 -1.75
CA ALA A 334 41.43 28.77 -1.81
C ALA A 334 41.29 29.43 -3.21
N GLU A 335 40.21 30.17 -3.47
CA GLU A 335 40.22 31.63 -3.72
C GLU A 335 38.82 32.21 -4.06
N THR A 336 38.44 33.18 -3.25
CA THR A 336 37.72 34.45 -3.53
C THR A 336 36.88 34.62 -4.81
N SER A 337 35.60 35.01 -4.65
CA SER A 337 35.11 36.31 -5.15
C SER A 337 33.67 36.66 -4.70
N ARG A 338 33.60 37.79 -3.98
CA ARG A 338 32.63 38.90 -4.02
C ARG A 338 31.13 38.60 -4.20
N THR A 339 30.30 38.85 -3.18
CA THR A 339 29.56 40.11 -2.90
C THR A 339 28.25 40.23 -3.68
N VAL A 340 27.11 40.31 -2.98
CA VAL A 340 26.18 41.47 -2.90
C VAL A 340 24.98 41.05 -2.04
N THR A 341 24.91 41.61 -0.84
CA THR A 341 23.71 41.80 -0.03
C THR A 341 22.93 43.00 -0.58
N PRO A 342 21.59 43.00 -0.46
CA PRO A 342 20.98 44.18 0.12
C PRO A 342 20.12 43.83 1.33
N ALA A 343 20.34 44.63 2.37
CA ALA A 343 19.58 44.65 3.59
C ALA A 343 18.30 45.48 3.44
N SER A 344 17.30 45.07 4.22
CA SER A 344 16.37 45.93 4.96
C SER A 344 15.39 46.83 4.20
N ALA A 345 14.11 46.44 4.26
CA ALA A 345 13.02 47.40 4.45
C ALA A 345 12.11 46.89 5.56
N ALA A 346 12.43 47.32 6.79
CA ALA A 346 11.54 47.27 7.93
C ALA A 346 10.31 48.16 7.65
N ARG A 347 9.10 47.62 7.84
CA ARG A 347 7.92 48.45 8.06
C ARG A 347 7.12 47.90 9.24
N ASN A 348 7.49 48.39 10.41
CA ASN A 348 6.62 48.42 11.58
C ASN A 348 5.36 49.22 11.24
N ARG A 349 4.19 48.61 11.39
CA ARG A 349 2.97 49.32 11.80
C ARG A 349 2.24 48.51 12.87
N SER A 350 2.24 49.12 14.04
CA SER A 350 1.55 48.80 15.27
C SER A 350 0.04 49.07 15.21
N SER A 351 -0.68 48.40 16.12
CA SER A 351 -1.86 48.89 16.87
C SER A 351 -3.22 49.00 16.18
N HIS A 352 -4.15 48.11 16.59
CA HIS A 352 -5.51 48.38 17.14
C HIS A 352 -6.20 47.01 17.30
N ARG A 353 -6.46 46.44 18.48
CA ARG A 353 -7.32 46.84 19.62
C ARG A 353 -8.75 47.22 19.22
N ASN A 354 -9.63 46.22 19.14
CA ASN A 354 -11.06 46.30 19.53
C ASN A 354 -11.60 44.86 19.60
N SER A 355 -11.86 44.26 20.76
CA SER A 355 -13.01 44.51 21.63
C SER A 355 -14.34 44.55 20.85
N LYS A 356 -15.09 43.44 20.90
CA LYS A 356 -16.54 43.52 21.07
C LYS A 356 -17.12 42.21 21.59
N ASN A 357 -17.60 42.33 22.82
CA ASN A 357 -18.55 41.47 23.50
C ASN A 357 -19.67 40.97 22.58
N ARG A 358 -20.01 39.69 22.70
CA ARG A 358 -21.39 39.27 22.48
C ARG A 358 -21.79 38.24 23.54
N THR A 359 -22.33 38.80 24.61
CA THR A 359 -23.31 38.20 25.51
C THR A 359 -24.40 37.48 24.73
N ARG A 360 -24.60 36.18 24.99
CA ARG A 360 -25.86 35.50 24.72
C ARG A 360 -26.36 34.92 26.05
N LYS A 361 -27.27 35.67 26.67
CA LYS A 361 -28.31 35.15 27.58
C LYS A 361 -29.34 34.43 26.73
N GLU A 362 -29.82 33.29 27.23
CA GLU A 362 -31.15 32.67 27.11
C GLU A 362 -30.94 31.22 27.56
N ASP A 363 -31.24 30.90 28.82
CA ASP A 363 -32.56 30.54 29.36
C ASP A 363 -32.98 29.11 28.99
N GLY A 364 -33.23 28.31 30.04
CA GLY A 364 -34.22 27.24 29.99
C GLY A 364 -33.76 25.84 30.41
N SER A 365 -34.30 25.39 31.57
CA SER A 365 -34.64 24.00 31.93
C SER A 365 -33.47 23.08 32.33
N VAL A 366 -33.12 22.94 33.63
CA VAL A 366 -33.82 22.13 34.65
C VAL A 366 -34.26 20.76 34.16
N GLN A 367 -33.51 19.71 34.54
CA GLN A 367 -34.11 18.50 35.08
C GLN A 367 -33.11 17.72 35.95
N ASN A 368 -33.57 17.47 37.17
CA ASN A 368 -32.93 16.72 38.25
C ASN A 368 -32.83 15.23 37.92
N GLY A 369 -31.87 14.57 38.55
CA GLY A 369 -31.75 13.11 38.55
C GLY A 369 -30.69 12.62 39.53
N ASP A 370 -30.96 12.80 40.82
CA ASP A 370 -30.24 12.15 41.92
C ASP A 370 -30.35 10.62 41.84
N ALA A 371 -29.25 9.92 42.08
CA ALA A 371 -29.28 8.59 42.67
C ALA A 371 -28.02 8.35 43.50
N ARG A 372 -28.18 8.56 44.81
CA ARG A 372 -27.33 8.05 45.89
C ARG A 372 -27.37 6.52 45.88
N THR A 373 -26.22 5.86 46.02
CA THR A 373 -26.10 4.65 46.83
C THR A 373 -24.74 4.61 47.52
N SER A 374 -24.78 4.97 48.79
CA SER A 374 -23.80 4.65 49.82
C SER A 374 -23.75 3.14 50.08
N HIS A 375 -22.55 2.57 50.21
CA HIS A 375 -22.32 1.57 51.26
C HIS A 375 -20.85 1.53 51.69
N GLU A 376 -20.70 1.99 52.92
CA GLU A 376 -19.58 1.91 53.85
C GLU A 376 -19.48 0.48 54.41
N LYS A 377 -18.27 -0.09 54.51
CA LYS A 377 -17.82 -0.80 55.73
C LYS A 377 -16.37 -1.32 55.70
N SER A 378 -15.63 -0.80 56.69
CA SER A 378 -14.75 -1.48 57.66
C SER A 378 -13.46 -2.20 57.23
N ILE A 379 -12.38 -1.59 57.72
CA ILE A 379 -11.06 -2.14 58.10
C ILE A 379 -11.21 -3.19 59.22
N ILE A 380 -10.47 -4.33 59.19
CA ILE A 380 -9.80 -5.01 60.33
C ILE A 380 -8.62 -5.87 59.79
N ALA A 381 -7.50 -5.90 60.52
CA ALA A 381 -6.25 -6.60 60.21
C ALA A 381 -6.00 -7.86 61.08
N LEU A 382 -5.22 -8.83 60.52
CA LEU A 382 -4.42 -9.94 61.12
C LEU A 382 -5.14 -11.08 61.92
N PRO A 383 -4.52 -12.27 62.18
CA PRO A 383 -3.25 -12.89 61.73
C PRO A 383 -3.30 -14.39 61.29
N ARG A 384 -2.15 -14.85 60.76
CA ARG A 384 -1.47 -16.19 60.68
C ARG A 384 -2.12 -17.50 61.21
N SER A 385 -1.76 -18.59 60.51
CA SER A 385 -1.58 -20.03 60.90
C SER A 385 -2.73 -21.06 60.74
N THR A 386 -2.58 -22.04 59.82
CA THR A 386 -2.20 -23.46 60.08
C THR A 386 -2.63 -24.39 58.92
N SER A 387 -1.84 -25.44 58.75
CA SER A 387 -1.95 -26.57 57.81
C SER A 387 -3.26 -27.35 57.91
N SER A 388 -3.91 -27.60 56.77
CA SER A 388 -5.02 -28.57 56.66
C SER A 388 -4.82 -29.50 55.47
N VAL A 389 -4.67 -30.77 55.78
CA VAL A 389 -4.61 -31.92 54.86
C VAL A 389 -5.90 -31.97 54.03
N ARG A 390 -5.77 -32.01 52.70
CA ARG A 390 -6.88 -32.03 51.74
C ARG A 390 -7.12 -33.47 51.26
N PRO A 391 -8.33 -34.05 51.41
CA PRO A 391 -8.65 -35.37 50.88
C PRO A 391 -8.70 -35.36 49.33
N PRO A 392 -8.41 -36.50 48.67
CA PRO A 392 -8.35 -36.58 47.21
C PRO A 392 -9.73 -36.29 46.58
N ALA A 393 -9.77 -35.29 45.71
CA ALA A 393 -10.97 -34.93 44.97
C ALA A 393 -11.27 -35.99 43.91
N VAL A 394 -12.45 -36.58 43.99
CA VAL A 394 -13.04 -37.44 42.96
C VAL A 394 -13.38 -36.55 41.77
N HIS A 395 -12.57 -36.57 40.72
CA HIS A 395 -12.82 -35.82 39.50
C HIS A 395 -13.85 -36.52 38.63
N ALA A 396 -14.89 -35.78 38.21
CA ALA A 396 -15.89 -36.25 37.26
C ALA A 396 -15.21 -36.65 35.93
N PRO A 397 -15.65 -37.74 35.29
CA PRO A 397 -15.04 -38.25 34.07
C PRO A 397 -15.11 -37.20 32.97
N SER A 398 -13.92 -36.81 32.50
CA SER A 398 -13.74 -35.92 31.34
C SER A 398 -14.46 -36.50 30.12
N THR A 399 -15.14 -35.64 29.36
CA THR A 399 -15.80 -36.02 28.09
C THR A 399 -14.84 -36.68 27.10
N LEU A 400 -13.54 -36.37 27.19
CA LEU A 400 -12.51 -37.06 26.40
C LEU A 400 -12.33 -38.53 26.80
N ALA A 401 -12.57 -38.90 28.06
CA ALA A 401 -12.52 -40.29 28.49
C ALA A 401 -13.69 -41.11 27.93
N LEU A 402 -14.88 -40.51 27.79
CA LEU A 402 -16.04 -41.12 27.14
C LEU A 402 -15.82 -41.29 25.62
N VAL A 403 -15.23 -40.30 24.96
CA VAL A 403 -14.88 -40.41 23.54
C VAL A 403 -13.81 -41.49 23.34
N ARG A 404 -12.81 -41.54 24.22
CA ARG A 404 -11.74 -42.55 24.14
C ARG A 404 -12.26 -43.96 24.37
N SER A 405 -13.13 -44.18 25.36
CA SER A 405 -13.71 -45.50 25.61
C SER A 405 -14.63 -45.97 24.48
N TYR A 406 -15.39 -45.04 23.87
CA TYR A 406 -16.23 -45.35 22.71
C TYR A 406 -15.40 -45.72 21.46
N ILE A 407 -14.27 -45.03 21.26
CA ILE A 407 -13.34 -45.35 20.18
C ILE A 407 -12.70 -46.73 20.44
N GLU A 408 -12.19 -46.98 21.65
CA GLU A 408 -11.57 -48.26 22.00
C GLU A 408 -12.54 -49.44 21.89
N SER A 409 -13.82 -49.29 22.27
CA SER A 409 -14.82 -50.35 22.09
C SER A 409 -15.12 -50.61 20.62
N THR A 410 -15.20 -49.56 19.80
CA THR A 410 -15.49 -49.68 18.38
C THR A 410 -14.34 -50.34 17.61
N PHE A 411 -13.09 -50.13 18.04
CA PHE A 411 -11.92 -50.77 17.43
C PHE A 411 -11.70 -52.22 17.88
N ARG A 412 -12.19 -52.62 19.05
CA ARG A 412 -11.96 -53.98 19.59
C ARG A 412 -12.81 -55.05 18.89
N ASP A 413 -14.03 -54.70 18.48
CA ASP A 413 -14.97 -55.61 17.79
C ASP A 413 -14.92 -55.51 16.26
N ALA A 414 -14.08 -54.62 15.72
CA ALA A 414 -13.91 -54.48 14.28
C ALA A 414 -13.08 -55.66 13.74
N SER A 415 -13.72 -56.55 12.98
CA SER A 415 -12.99 -57.55 12.19
C SER A 415 -11.96 -56.87 11.29
N LYS A 416 -10.83 -57.54 11.04
CA LYS A 416 -9.74 -57.00 10.21
C LYS A 416 -10.26 -56.40 8.88
N SER A 417 -11.27 -57.03 8.27
CA SER A 417 -11.94 -56.54 7.05
C SER A 417 -12.66 -55.20 7.21
N LYS A 418 -13.35 -54.96 8.34
CA LYS A 418 -14.02 -53.68 8.64
C LYS A 418 -13.01 -52.57 8.89
N MET A 419 -11.89 -52.88 9.56
CA MET A 419 -10.83 -51.91 9.81
C MET A 419 -10.16 -51.46 8.50
N THR A 420 -9.93 -52.38 7.56
CA THR A 420 -9.41 -52.02 6.22
C THR A 420 -10.39 -51.16 5.44
N ALA A 421 -11.69 -51.47 5.49
CA ALA A 421 -12.73 -50.65 4.85
C ALA A 421 -12.80 -49.24 5.45
N PHE A 422 -12.69 -49.12 6.78
CA PHE A 422 -12.67 -47.83 7.46
C PHE A 422 -11.43 -47.02 7.09
N CYS A 423 -10.25 -47.65 7.03
CA CYS A 423 -9.02 -46.99 6.58
C CYS A 423 -9.12 -46.53 5.12
N LEU A 424 -9.70 -47.36 4.24
CA LEU A 424 -9.92 -47.00 2.85
C LEU A 424 -10.87 -45.80 2.72
N PHE A 425 -11.93 -45.75 3.52
CA PHE A 425 -12.94 -44.70 3.42
C PHE A 425 -12.54 -43.38 4.11
N PHE A 426 -11.91 -43.46 5.28
CA PHE A 426 -11.59 -42.26 6.09
C PHE A 426 -10.16 -41.74 5.90
N VAL A 427 -9.24 -42.55 5.36
CA VAL A 427 -7.85 -42.13 5.12
C VAL A 427 -7.55 -42.08 3.64
N VAL A 428 -7.79 -43.18 2.91
CA VAL A 428 -7.38 -43.28 1.51
C VAL A 428 -8.27 -42.45 0.60
N PHE A 429 -9.60 -42.44 0.80
CA PHE A 429 -10.53 -41.63 0.00
C PHE A 429 -10.27 -40.11 0.13
N PRO A 430 -10.09 -39.51 1.33
CA PRO A 430 -9.74 -38.09 1.41
C PRO A 430 -8.34 -37.78 0.85
N LEU A 431 -7.36 -38.68 1.00
CA LEU A 431 -6.03 -38.49 0.38
C LEU A 431 -6.09 -38.57 -1.15
N LEU A 432 -6.85 -39.50 -1.71
CA LEU A 432 -7.09 -39.58 -3.15
C LEU A 432 -7.86 -38.36 -3.64
N SER A 433 -8.89 -37.91 -2.92
CA SER A 433 -9.62 -36.68 -3.24
C SER A 433 -8.70 -35.45 -3.24
N LEU A 434 -7.79 -35.36 -2.27
CA LEU A 434 -6.78 -34.30 -2.21
C LEU A 434 -5.78 -34.40 -3.37
N ALA A 435 -5.30 -35.59 -3.68
CA ALA A 435 -4.40 -35.83 -4.81
C ALA A 435 -5.06 -35.50 -6.16
N PHE A 436 -6.32 -35.91 -6.38
CA PHE A 436 -7.10 -35.56 -7.56
C PHE A 436 -7.40 -34.07 -7.63
N ARG A 437 -7.64 -33.40 -6.50
CA ARG A 437 -7.83 -31.95 -6.43
C ARG A 437 -6.54 -31.19 -6.76
N VAL A 438 -5.39 -31.66 -6.30
CA VAL A 438 -4.07 -31.09 -6.64
C VAL A 438 -3.71 -31.36 -8.10
N ARG A 439 -4.03 -32.54 -8.63
CA ARG A 439 -3.77 -32.90 -10.03
C ARG A 439 -4.68 -32.14 -10.99
N ARG A 440 -5.97 -31.96 -10.68
CA ARG A 440 -6.89 -31.10 -11.46
C ARG A 440 -6.41 -29.64 -11.47
N ARG A 441 -5.86 -29.14 -10.36
CA ARG A 441 -5.25 -27.79 -10.31
C ARG A 441 -3.99 -27.63 -11.16
N ARG A 442 -3.29 -28.71 -11.54
CA ARG A 442 -2.11 -28.65 -12.41
C ARG A 442 -2.43 -28.79 -13.90
N VAL A 443 -3.57 -29.37 -14.26
CA VAL A 443 -3.98 -29.52 -15.67
C VAL A 443 -4.64 -28.24 -16.21
N THR A 444 -5.06 -27.32 -15.34
CA THR A 444 -5.51 -25.97 -15.69
C THR A 444 -4.47 -24.89 -15.36
N VAL A 445 -3.18 -25.12 -15.68
CA VAL A 445 -2.18 -24.05 -15.76
C VAL A 445 -2.32 -23.32 -17.10
N GLY A 446 -3.53 -22.80 -17.29
CA GLY A 446 -3.97 -21.95 -18.39
C GLY A 446 -5.16 -21.14 -17.88
N GLY A 447 -4.89 -20.09 -17.10
CA GLY A 447 -5.83 -18.98 -16.91
C GLY A 447 -7.04 -19.16 -15.99
N GLY A 448 -6.92 -19.78 -14.82
CA GLY A 448 -8.01 -19.85 -13.82
C GLY A 448 -7.67 -19.11 -12.53
N GLY A 449 -8.09 -17.84 -12.44
CA GLY A 449 -7.62 -16.83 -11.50
C GLY A 449 -8.07 -16.92 -10.04
N THR A 450 -7.39 -16.11 -9.24
CA THR A 450 -7.58 -15.76 -7.82
C THR A 450 -9.02 -15.37 -7.43
N ALA A 451 -9.86 -15.00 -8.39
CA ALA A 451 -11.26 -14.60 -8.20
C ALA A 451 -12.15 -15.68 -7.53
N ASP A 452 -11.95 -16.96 -7.84
CA ASP A 452 -12.82 -18.04 -7.31
C ASP A 452 -12.61 -18.31 -5.81
N GLU A 453 -11.43 -18.00 -5.28
CA GLU A 453 -11.13 -18.18 -3.86
C GLU A 453 -11.74 -17.05 -3.01
N VAL A 454 -11.78 -15.83 -3.53
CA VAL A 454 -12.47 -14.68 -2.90
C VAL A 454 -13.97 -14.93 -2.82
N ARG A 455 -14.58 -15.47 -3.89
CA ARG A 455 -16.01 -15.79 -3.97
C ARG A 455 -16.48 -16.81 -2.92
N ARG A 456 -15.59 -17.70 -2.47
CA ARG A 456 -15.89 -18.73 -1.46
C ARG A 456 -15.91 -18.17 -0.04
N ARG A 457 -15.13 -17.12 0.24
CA ARG A 457 -14.97 -16.54 1.58
C ARG A 457 -16.05 -15.52 1.92
N LEU A 458 -16.55 -14.76 0.94
CA LEU A 458 -17.61 -13.75 1.15
C LEU A 458 -18.95 -14.32 1.62
N ARG A 459 -19.16 -15.65 1.62
CA ARG A 459 -20.44 -16.23 2.06
C ARG A 459 -20.62 -16.36 3.59
N GLY A 460 -19.62 -16.07 4.41
CA GLY A 460 -19.51 -16.72 5.73
C GLY A 460 -19.80 -15.97 7.04
N VAL A 461 -19.78 -14.63 7.16
CA VAL A 461 -19.63 -14.02 8.52
C VAL A 461 -20.44 -12.73 8.73
N GLN A 462 -21.28 -12.73 9.78
CA GLN A 462 -22.19 -11.70 10.34
C GLN A 462 -21.77 -11.61 11.84
N THR A 463 -21.52 -10.49 12.54
CA THR A 463 -22.40 -9.40 13.04
C THR A 463 -21.58 -8.40 13.91
N GLY A 464 -21.99 -7.13 14.04
CA GLY A 464 -21.70 -6.26 15.22
C GLY A 464 -21.27 -4.79 14.96
N PRO A 465 -21.97 -3.74 15.47
CA PRO A 465 -21.72 -2.33 15.12
C PRO A 465 -21.13 -1.43 16.24
N GLY A 466 -20.29 -0.45 15.85
CA GLY A 466 -20.51 0.96 16.21
C GLY A 466 -19.41 1.77 16.95
N VAL A 467 -19.13 2.97 16.38
CA VAL A 467 -18.85 4.29 17.01
C VAL A 467 -17.41 4.86 16.90
N GLY A 468 -17.20 5.87 16.03
CA GLY A 468 -16.30 7.00 16.36
C GLY A 468 -15.72 7.89 15.24
N GLY A 469 -16.52 8.68 14.53
CA GLY A 469 -16.08 9.59 13.45
C GLY A 469 -15.87 11.06 13.86
N GLY A 470 -14.61 11.50 14.01
CA GLY A 470 -14.28 12.92 14.23
C GLY A 470 -13.08 13.46 13.42
N LEU A 471 -12.07 12.64 13.13
CA LEU A 471 -10.80 13.10 12.52
C LEU A 471 -10.80 13.11 10.98
N MET A 472 -11.80 12.49 10.35
CA MET A 472 -11.86 12.28 8.89
C MET A 472 -12.12 13.57 8.08
N ARG A 473 -12.79 14.57 8.68
CA ARG A 473 -13.19 15.79 7.96
C ARG A 473 -12.01 16.64 7.50
N MET A 474 -10.90 16.62 8.25
CA MET A 474 -9.71 17.40 7.94
C MET A 474 -8.84 16.77 6.83
N TRP A 475 -8.94 15.45 6.63
CA TRP A 475 -8.18 14.73 5.60
C TRP A 475 -8.85 14.76 4.22
N ALA A 476 -10.19 14.82 4.18
CA ALA A 476 -10.94 14.98 2.94
C ALA A 476 -10.58 16.29 2.21
N GLU A 477 -10.33 17.37 2.95
CA GLU A 477 -9.93 18.67 2.38
C GLU A 477 -8.49 18.65 1.84
N THR A 478 -7.59 17.90 2.47
CA THR A 478 -6.19 17.77 2.00
C THR A 478 -6.10 16.96 0.71
N LEU A 479 -6.87 15.87 0.60
CA LEU A 479 -6.94 15.05 -0.62
C LEU A 479 -7.60 15.80 -1.78
N ARG A 480 -8.59 16.67 -1.50
CA ARG A 480 -9.22 17.53 -2.51
C ARG A 480 -8.24 18.57 -3.05
N ALA A 481 -7.45 19.21 -2.19
CA ALA A 481 -6.44 20.19 -2.60
C ALA A 481 -5.36 19.55 -3.50
N VAL A 482 -4.90 18.34 -3.18
CA VAL A 482 -3.90 17.63 -4.01
C VAL A 482 -4.50 17.22 -5.36
N SER A 483 -5.74 16.74 -5.38
CA SER A 483 -6.46 16.39 -6.62
C SER A 483 -6.64 17.60 -7.54
N ASP A 484 -7.07 18.75 -7.01
CA ASP A 484 -7.25 19.98 -7.80
C ASP A 484 -5.91 20.53 -8.32
N THR A 485 -4.82 20.38 -7.56
CA THR A 485 -3.48 20.82 -8.02
C THR A 485 -2.97 19.95 -9.17
N VAL A 486 -3.22 18.63 -9.12
CA VAL A 486 -2.86 17.70 -10.22
C VAL A 486 -3.72 17.94 -11.45
N LYS A 487 -5.00 18.29 -11.27
CA LYS A 487 -5.92 18.58 -12.38
C LYS A 487 -5.62 19.93 -13.05
N MET A 488 -5.17 20.93 -12.30
CA MET A 488 -4.74 22.24 -12.82
C MET A 488 -3.37 22.17 -13.51
N ALA A 489 -2.44 21.34 -13.03
CA ALA A 489 -1.11 21.20 -13.63
C ALA A 489 -1.08 20.42 -14.97
N GLY A 490 -2.16 19.72 -15.32
CA GLY A 490 -2.29 18.93 -16.55
C GLY A 490 -2.98 19.63 -17.72
N ARG A 491 -3.63 20.78 -17.50
CA ARG A 491 -4.19 21.63 -18.57
C ARG A 491 -3.25 22.80 -18.79
N GLY A 492 -2.26 22.60 -19.67
CA GLY A 492 -1.39 23.68 -20.11
C GLY A 492 -2.21 24.88 -20.56
N LEU A 493 -1.75 26.07 -20.17
CA LEU A 493 -2.05 27.30 -20.89
C LEU A 493 -1.65 27.05 -22.35
N VAL A 494 -2.64 26.92 -23.24
CA VAL A 494 -2.46 27.10 -24.68
C VAL A 494 -2.79 28.55 -24.98
#